data_AF-A0A485CD69-F1
#
_entry.id   AF-A0A485CD69-F1
#
_cell.length_a   1.000
_cell.length_b   1.000
_cell.length_c   1.000
_cell.angle_alpha   90.00
_cell.angle_beta   90.00
_cell.angle_gamma   90.00
#
_symmetry.space_group_name_H-M   'P 1'
#
loop_
_entity.id
_entity.type
_entity.pdbx_description
1 polymer ?
#
loop_
_entity_poly.entity_id
_entity_poly.type
_entity_poly.pdbx_seq_one_letter_code
_entity_poly.pdbx_strand_id
1 'polypeptide(L)' 'MPQDTPVTAQASIGDNGEIVENSVRYNPVTKGWRLTLRVKVKDPKKTTEMRAALVNADQPLSETWSYQLPANE' A
#
# COMPACT_ATOMS: atom_id res chain seq x y z
N MET A 1 1.27 16.85 10.01
CA MET A 1 0.66 16.02 11.07
C MET A 1 1.76 15.56 12.04
N PRO A 2 1.48 15.41 13.34
CA PRO A 2 2.43 14.91 14.34
C PRO A 2 2.93 13.49 14.05
N GLN A 3 4.16 13.14 14.47
CA GLN A 3 4.77 11.83 14.22
C GLN A 3 3.98 10.66 14.86
N ASP A 4 3.34 10.91 16.00
CA ASP A 4 2.54 9.97 16.78
C ASP A 4 1.10 9.81 16.25
N THR A 5 0.76 10.45 15.13
CA THR A 5 -0.53 10.22 14.46
C THR A 5 -0.61 8.75 14.03
N PRO A 6 -1.68 8.01 14.41
CA PRO A 6 -1.81 6.58 14.14
C PRO A 6 -2.24 6.32 12.70
N VAL A 7 -1.38 6.70 11.75
CA VAL A 7 -1.63 6.51 10.31
C VAL A 7 -1.49 5.04 9.96
N THR A 8 -2.51 4.49 9.32
CA THR A 8 -2.54 3.13 8.78
C THR A 8 -2.74 3.18 7.27
N ALA A 9 -2.78 2.02 6.62
CA ALA A 9 -3.07 1.92 5.20
C ALA A 9 -4.22 0.95 4.94
N GLN A 10 -5.23 1.42 4.21
CA GLN A 10 -6.20 0.55 3.56
C GLN A 10 -5.59 0.09 2.24
N ALA A 11 -5.32 -1.21 2.13
CA ALA A 11 -4.72 -1.81 0.95
C ALA A 11 -5.53 -3.00 0.46
N SER A 12 -5.62 -3.14 -0.86
CA SER A 12 -6.30 -4.26 -1.52
C SER A 12 -5.46 -4.76 -2.69
N ILE A 13 -5.58 -6.06 -2.98
CA ILE A 13 -4.92 -6.72 -4.11
C ILE A 13 -5.94 -7.61 -4.83
N GLY A 14 -5.83 -7.71 -6.15
CA GLY A 14 -6.68 -8.60 -6.95
C GLY A 14 -6.37 -10.09 -6.71
N ASP A 15 -7.19 -10.96 -7.29
CA ASP A 15 -7.17 -12.41 -7.03
C ASP A 15 -5.84 -13.10 -7.35
N ASN A 16 -5.03 -12.52 -8.25
CA ASN A 16 -3.71 -13.06 -8.63
C ASN A 16 -2.60 -12.74 -7.62
N GLY A 17 -2.90 -12.03 -6.53
CA GLY A 17 -1.92 -11.66 -5.52
C GLY A 17 -2.38 -11.91 -4.10
N GLU A 18 -1.43 -11.77 -3.18
CA GLU A 18 -1.64 -11.78 -1.74
C GLU A 18 -0.72 -10.72 -1.12
N ILE A 19 -1.27 -9.89 -0.23
CA ILE A 19 -0.46 -8.96 0.56
C ILE A 19 0.07 -9.73 1.76
N VAL A 20 1.39 -9.91 1.82
CA VAL A 20 2.08 -10.64 2.91
C VAL A 20 2.67 -9.68 3.95
N GLU A 21 2.82 -8.40 3.62
CA GLU A 21 3.18 -7.34 4.58
C GLU A 21 2.50 -6.02 4.20
N ASN A 22 1.96 -5.32 5.20
CA ASN A 22 1.45 -3.96 5.08
C ASN A 22 1.94 -3.14 6.29
N SER A 23 2.97 -2.31 6.07
CA SER A 23 3.59 -1.51 7.12
C SER A 23 3.65 -0.03 6.77
N VAL A 24 3.28 0.83 7.72
CA VAL A 24 3.35 2.29 7.60
C VAL A 24 4.31 2.82 8.65
N ARG A 25 5.25 3.67 8.23
CA ARG A 25 6.22 4.31 9.13
C ARG A 25 6.37 5.80 8.84
N TYR A 26 6.54 6.59 9.89
CA TYR A 26 6.89 8.00 9.75
C TYR A 26 8.29 8.16 9.13
N ASN A 27 8.44 9.11 8.22
CA ASN A 27 9.71 9.51 7.63
C ASN A 27 10.09 10.92 8.14
N PRO A 28 11.10 11.05 9.02
CA PRO A 28 11.46 12.35 9.60
C PRO A 28 12.09 13.31 8.61
N VAL A 29 12.68 12.82 7.51
CA VAL A 29 13.33 13.66 6.50
C VAL A 29 12.29 14.40 5.66
N THR A 30 11.27 13.69 5.19
CA THR A 30 10.20 14.28 4.37
C THR A 30 9.01 14.77 5.20
N LYS A 31 9.03 14.53 6.52
CA LYS A 31 7.94 14.83 7.47
C LYS A 31 6.58 14.24 7.06
N GLY A 32 6.61 13.06 6.44
CA GLY A 32 5.42 12.35 5.94
C GLY A 32 5.43 10.87 6.34
N TRP A 33 4.50 10.08 5.77
CA TRP A 33 4.39 8.64 6.03
C TRP A 33 4.83 7.84 4.82
N ARG A 34 5.52 6.73 5.07
CA ARG A 34 5.94 5.77 4.07
C ARG A 34 5.19 4.47 4.26
N LEU A 35 4.44 4.08 3.24
CA LEU A 35 3.88 2.74 3.09
C LEU A 35 4.95 1.80 2.54
N THR A 36 5.00 0.56 3.04
CA THR A 36 5.72 -0.56 2.45
C THR A 36 4.74 -1.73 2.34
N LEU A 37 4.52 -2.18 1.10
CA LEU A 37 3.74 -3.36 0.79
C LEU A 37 4.68 -4.45 0.32
N ARG A 38 4.52 -5.66 0.85
CA ARG A 38 5.14 -6.87 0.30
C ARG A 38 4.04 -7.76 -0.23
N VAL A 39 4.19 -8.20 -1.47
CA VAL A 39 3.17 -9.00 -2.15
C VAL A 39 3.76 -10.30 -2.67
N LYS A 40 2.91 -11.32 -2.72
CA LYS A 40 3.20 -12.60 -3.34
C LYS A 40 2.28 -12.76 -4.55
N VAL A 41 2.86 -12.84 -5.74
CA VAL A 41 2.14 -13.10 -6.99
C VAL A 41 1.88 -14.61 -7.11
N LYS A 42 0.66 -14.99 -7.47
CA LYS A 42 0.25 -16.40 -7.62
C LYS A 42 0.64 -16.96 -8.98
N ASP A 43 0.32 -16.24 -10.06
CA ASP A 43 0.70 -16.59 -11.43
C ASP A 43 1.39 -15.39 -12.11
N PRO A 44 2.71 -15.47 -12.40
CA PRO A 44 3.43 -14.36 -13.02
C PRO A 44 2.98 -14.10 -14.46
N LYS A 45 2.25 -15.01 -15.10
CA LYS A 45 1.72 -14.81 -16.46
C LYS A 45 0.43 -13.99 -16.49
N LYS A 46 -0.09 -13.60 -15.33
CA LYS A 46 -1.29 -12.79 -15.19
C LYS A 46 -0.95 -11.46 -14.53
N THR A 47 -1.70 -10.44 -14.92
CA THR A 47 -1.64 -9.12 -14.29
C THR A 47 -2.06 -9.19 -12.82
N THR A 48 -1.42 -8.37 -11.97
CA THR A 48 -1.83 -8.18 -10.57
C THR A 48 -2.08 -6.71 -10.30
N GLU A 49 -3.30 -6.36 -9.89
CA GLU A 49 -3.66 -5.00 -9.53
C GLU A 49 -3.63 -4.81 -8.02
N MET A 50 -3.16 -3.64 -7.58
CA MET A 50 -3.06 -3.24 -6.19
C MET A 50 -3.56 -1.82 -6.01
N ARG A 51 -4.22 -1.56 -4.88
CA ARG A 51 -4.63 -0.23 -4.47
C ARG A 51 -4.25 0.00 -3.01
N ALA A 52 -3.84 1.22 -2.67
CA ALA A 52 -3.60 1.60 -1.29
C ALA A 52 -3.86 3.08 -1.04
N ALA A 53 -4.35 3.42 0.15
CA ALA A 53 -4.45 4.79 0.63
C ALA A 53 -4.05 4.85 2.10
N LEU A 54 -3.37 5.94 2.48
CA LEU A 54 -3.10 6.24 3.88
C LEU A 54 -4.37 6.82 4.53
N VAL A 55 -4.69 6.33 5.71
CA VAL A 55 -5.86 6.75 6.48
C VAL A 55 -5.48 7.02 7.93
N ASN A 56 -6.28 7.85 8.60
CA ASN A 56 -6.31 7.95 10.05
C ASN A 56 -7.71 7.57 10.52
N ALA A 57 -7.84 6.41 11.15
CA ALA A 57 -9.11 5.70 11.28
C ALA A 57 -9.79 5.56 9.90
N ASP A 58 -10.94 6.21 9.70
CA ASP A 58 -11.69 6.17 8.43
C ASP A 58 -11.49 7.42 7.55
N GLN A 59 -10.69 8.40 8.00
CA GLN A 59 -10.43 9.61 7.25
C GLN A 59 -9.30 9.39 6.23
N PRO A 60 -9.53 9.56 4.92
CA PRO A 60 -8.47 9.52 3.92
C PRO A 60 -7.46 10.66 4.14
N LEU A 61 -6.17 10.31 4.13
CA LEU A 61 -5.05 11.25 4.27
C LEU A 61 -4.23 11.41 2.99
N SER A 62 -4.37 10.47 2.05
CA SER A 62 -3.71 10.51 0.75
C SER A 62 -4.70 10.24 -0.37
N GLU A 63 -4.26 10.51 -1.60
CA GLU A 63 -4.84 9.87 -2.77
C GLU A 63 -4.76 8.34 -2.69
N THR A 64 -5.54 7.66 -3.53
CA THR A 64 -5.39 6.21 -3.74
C THR A 64 -4.26 5.96 -4.72
N TRP A 65 -3.17 5.38 -4.24
CA TRP A 65 -2.16 4.77 -5.08
C TRP A 65 -2.77 3.56 -5.78
N SER A 66 -2.80 3.57 -7.11
CA SER A 66 -3.28 2.47 -7.94
C SER A 66 -2.12 1.99 -8.80
N TYR A 67 -1.72 0.73 -8.64
CA TYR A 67 -0.60 0.15 -9.35
C TYR A 67 -0.99 -1.19 -9.94
N GLN A 68 -0.56 -1.40 -11.16
CA GLN A 68 -0.72 -2.66 -11.87
C GLN A 68 0.68 -3.22 -12.08
N LEU A 69 0.90 -4.46 -11.67
CA LEU A 69 2.06 -5.26 -12.05
C LEU A 69 1.69 -6.03 -13.33
N PRO A 70 2.27 -5.68 -14.50
CA PRO A 70 2.12 -6.43 -15.73
C PRO A 70 2.38 -7.92 -15.61
N ALA A 71 1.80 -8.68 -16.54
CA ALA A 71 2.16 -10.07 -16.72
C ALA A 71 3.58 -10.22 -17.28
N ASN A 72 4.29 -11.25 -16.81
CA ASN A 72 5.64 -11.63 -17.21
C ASN A 72 6.74 -10.59 -16.89
N GLU A 73 6.57 -9.85 -15.80
CA GLU A 73 7.58 -8.97 -15.22
C GLU A 73 8.60 -9.73 -14.35
#